data_AF-A0A7Z9WK85-F1
#
_entry.id   AF-A0A7Z9WK85-F1
#
_cell.length_a   1.000
_cell.length_b   1.000
_cell.length_c   1.000
_cell.angle_alpha   90.00
_cell.angle_beta   90.00
_cell.angle_gamma   90.00
#
_symmetry.space_group_name_H-M   'P 1'
#
loop_
_entity.id
_entity.type
_entity.pdbx_description
1 polymer ?
#
loop_
_entity_poly.entity_id
_entity_poly.type
_entity_poly.pdbx_seq_one_letter_code
_entity_poly.pdbx_strand_id
1 'polypeptide(L)' 'MQNRSYWDLVFGRELAEIDPDVARLIEFEEERQARKIILIPSESYCPKPIREALGSVFNNVYA' A
#
# COMPACT_ATOMS: atom_id res chain seq x y z
N MET A 1 18.95 14.25 -21.32
CA MET A 1 18.06 13.53 -20.37
C MET A 1 18.45 13.95 -18.98
N GLN A 2 17.57 14.67 -18.25
CA GLN A 2 17.90 15.11 -16.89
C GLN A 2 18.05 13.89 -16.00
N ASN A 3 19.21 13.79 -15.34
CA ASN A 3 19.51 12.73 -14.40
C ASN A 3 18.73 13.01 -13.12
N ARG A 4 17.44 12.65 -13.09
CA ARG A 4 16.61 12.80 -11.89
C ARG A 4 17.16 11.85 -10.83
N SER A 5 17.47 12.39 -9.66
CA SER A 5 17.86 11.59 -8.52
C SER A 5 16.70 10.65 -8.17
N TYR A 6 17.00 9.39 -7.83
CA TYR A 6 16.02 8.46 -7.28
C TYR A 6 15.27 9.08 -6.09
N TRP A 7 15.98 9.89 -5.30
CA TRP A 7 15.42 10.62 -4.16
C TRP A 7 14.23 11.51 -4.55
N ASP A 8 14.34 12.23 -5.66
CA ASP A 8 13.27 13.14 -6.14
C ASP A 8 12.08 12.39 -6.76
N LEU A 9 12.28 11.12 -7.14
CA LEU A 9 11.26 10.30 -7.76
C LEU A 9 10.32 9.67 -6.72
N VAL A 10 10.84 9.22 -5.57
CA VAL A 10 10.07 8.36 -4.66
C VAL A 10 9.77 8.97 -3.28
N PHE A 11 10.59 9.88 -2.77
CA PHE A 11 10.37 10.39 -1.40
C PHE A 11 9.33 11.50 -1.37
N GLY A 12 8.38 11.40 -0.44
CA GLY A 12 7.29 12.38 -0.26
C GLY A 12 6.23 12.37 -1.36
N ARG A 13 6.21 11.31 -2.19
CA ARG A 13 5.24 11.12 -3.27
C ARG A 13 4.30 9.99 -2.90
N GLU A 14 3.04 10.12 -3.30
CA GLU A 14 2.02 9.08 -3.10
C GLU A 14 2.24 7.90 -4.05
N LEU A 15 1.80 6.70 -3.66
CA LEU A 15 1.92 5.50 -4.48
C LEU A 15 1.31 5.70 -5.88
N ALA A 16 0.13 6.32 -5.97
CA ALA A 16 -0.54 6.57 -7.25
C ALA A 16 0.24 7.51 -8.20
N GLU A 17 1.17 8.32 -7.67
CA GLU A 17 2.03 9.17 -8.48
C GLU A 17 3.27 8.44 -9.02
N ILE A 18 3.75 7.43 -8.28
CA ILE A 18 4.92 6.64 -8.63
C ILE A 18 4.52 5.43 -9.50
N ASP A 19 3.48 4.72 -9.08
CA ASP A 19 2.96 3.50 -9.69
C ASP A 19 1.42 3.50 -9.68
N PRO A 20 0.79 4.15 -10.68
CA PRO A 20 -0.67 4.23 -10.78
C PRO A 20 -1.33 2.87 -11.04
N ASP A 21 -0.62 1.92 -11.64
CA ASP A 21 -1.16 0.60 -11.94
C ASP A 21 -1.32 -0.22 -10.65
N VAL A 22 -0.31 -0.22 -9.78
CA VAL A 22 -0.40 -0.88 -8.46
C VAL A 22 -1.45 -0.19 -7.58
N ALA A 23 -1.52 1.14 -7.58
CA ALA A 23 -2.57 1.87 -6.86
C ALA A 23 -3.97 1.42 -7.31
N ARG A 24 -4.19 1.27 -8.62
CA ARG A 24 -5.46 0.80 -9.17
C ARG A 24 -5.76 -0.67 -8.82
N LEU A 25 -4.75 -1.52 -8.78
CA LEU A 25 -4.93 -2.91 -8.35
C LEU A 25 -5.36 -2.99 -6.87
N ILE A 26 -4.84 -2.13 -6.00
CA ILE A 26 -5.27 -2.03 -4.61
C ILE A 26 -6.74 -1.62 -4.53
N GLU A 27 -7.16 -0.59 -5.28
CA GLU A 27 -8.57 -0.16 -5.33
C GLU A 27 -9.51 -1.29 -5.77
N PHE A 28 -9.14 -2.04 -6.82
CA PHE A 28 -9.93 -3.19 -7.26
C PHE A 28 -10.03 -4.29 -6.21
N GLU A 29 -8.97 -4.53 -5.44
CA GLU A 29 -8.99 -5.52 -4.37
C GLU A 29 -9.83 -5.07 -3.17
N GLU A 30 -9.74 -3.80 -2.78
CA GLU A 30 -10.62 -3.21 -1.77
C GLU A 30 -12.10 -3.37 -2.16
N GLU A 31 -12.43 -3.07 -3.42
CA GLU A 31 -13.78 -3.23 -3.95
C GLU A 31 -14.21 -4.71 -4.03
N ARG A 32 -13.29 -5.62 -4.38
CA ARG A 32 -13.54 -7.07 -4.41
C ARG A 32 -13.88 -7.60 -3.02
N GLN A 33 -13.12 -7.18 -2.01
CA GLN A 33 -13.34 -7.56 -0.62
C GLN A 33 -14.66 -7.00 -0.08
N ALA A 34 -14.95 -5.72 -0.32
CA ALA A 34 -16.17 -5.07 0.17
C ALA A 34 -17.47 -5.64 -0.44
N ARG A 35 -17.43 -6.15 -1.68
CA ARG A 35 -18.61 -6.67 -2.39
C ARG A 35 -18.92 -8.15 -2.14
N LYS A 36 -18.10 -8.86 -1.36
CA LYS A 36 -18.23 -10.32 -1.18
C LYS A 36 -18.32 -10.69 0.29
N ILE A 37 -19.11 -11.73 0.56
CA ILE A 37 -19.04 -12.45 1.83
C ILE A 37 -17.89 -13.45 1.72
N ILE A 38 -16.81 -13.22 2.45
CA ILE A 38 -15.62 -14.08 2.46
C ILE A 38 -15.80 -15.15 3.54
N LEU A 39 -15.83 -16.42 3.14
CA LEU A 39 -16.08 -17.58 4.02
C LEU A 39 -14.85 -18.46 4.22
N ILE A 40 -13.67 -17.98 3.85
CA ILE A 40 -12.41 -18.71 4.08
C ILE A 40 -12.05 -18.53 5.56
N PRO A 41 -12.04 -19.59 6.40
CA PRO A 41 -11.96 -19.43 7.85
C PRO A 41 -10.64 -18.83 8.37
N SER A 42 -9.57 -18.93 7.58
CA SER A 42 -8.26 -18.39 7.90
C SER A 42 -8.05 -16.94 7.43
N GLU A 43 -8.97 -16.38 6.66
CA GLU A 43 -8.90 -14.98 6.20
C GLU A 43 -9.59 -14.06 7.19
N SER A 44 -9.05 -12.84 7.34
CA SER A 44 -9.63 -11.80 8.20
C SER A 44 -9.31 -10.40 7.67
N TYR A 45 -10.05 -9.40 8.16
CA TYR A 45 -9.81 -8.00 7.82
C TYR A 45 -8.94 -7.33 8.88
N CYS A 46 -7.80 -6.78 8.45
CA CYS A 46 -6.91 -6.04 9.32
C CYS A 46 -7.48 -4.63 9.64
N PRO A 47 -7.71 -4.27 10.92
CA PRO A 47 -8.15 -2.94 11.30
C PRO A 47 -7.24 -1.82 10.80
N LYS A 48 -7.82 -0.66 10.50
CA LYS A 48 -7.09 0.51 9.97
C LYS A 48 -5.87 0.91 10.83
N PRO A 49 -5.95 1.01 12.18
CA PRO A 49 -4.79 1.41 12.98
C PRO A 49 -3.60 0.44 12.88
N ILE A 50 -3.86 -0.85 12.64
CA ILE A 50 -2.80 -1.85 12.46
C ILE A 50 -2.12 -1.66 11.10
N ARG A 51 -2.90 -1.40 10.03
CA ARG A 51 -2.33 -1.08 8.70
C ARG A 51 -1.52 0.21 8.71
N GLU A 52 -1.97 1.23 9.45
CA GLU A 52 -1.22 2.47 9.65
C GLU A 52 0.12 2.21 10.36
N ALA A 53 0.13 1.39 11.42
CA ALA A 53 1.36 0.99 12.09
C ALA A 53 2.31 0.18 11.19
N LEU A 54 1.78 -0.72 10.36
CA LEU A 54 2.56 -1.49 9.37
C LEU A 54 3.23 -0.60 8.32
N GLY A 55 2.60 0.52 7.94
CA GLY A 55 3.16 1.51 7.01
C GLY A 55 4.10 2.53 7.66
N SER A 56 4.51 2.34 8.92
CA SER A 56 5.30 3.32 9.66
C SER A 56 6.82 3.19 9.42
N VAL A 57 7.56 4.14 10.00
CA VAL A 57 9.03 4.20 9.96
C VAL A 57 9.74 3.02 10.63
N PHE A 58 9.02 2.14 11.34
CA PHE A 58 9.61 0.92 11.92
C PHE A 58 10.21 -0.02 10.86
N ASN A 59 9.77 0.07 9.60
CA ASN A 59 10.37 -0.70 8.49
C ASN A 59 11.79 -0.23 8.10
N ASN A 60 12.27 0.90 8.63
CA ASN A 60 13.55 1.50 8.23
C ASN A 60 14.75 1.03 9.05
N VAL A 61 14.53 0.30 10.15
CA VAL A 61 15.57 -0.02 11.14
C VAL A 61 15.81 -1.53 11.24
N TYR A 62 17.07 -1.89 11.50
CA TYR A 62 17.47 -3.25 11.86
C TYR A 62 17.54 -3.34 13.39
N ALA A 63 17.06 -4.44 13.96
CA ALA A 63 17.04 -4.70 15.39
C ALA A 63 17.95 -5.88 15.78
#